data_AF-M4RRP8-F1
#
_entry.id   AF-M4RRP8-F1
#
_cell.length_a   1.000
_cell.length_b   1.000
_cell.length_c   1.000
_cell.angle_alpha   90.00
_cell.angle_beta   90.00
_cell.angle_gamma   90.00
#
_symmetry.space_group_name_H-M   'P 1'
#
loop_
_entity.id
_entity.type
_entity.pdbx_description
1 polymer ?
#
loop_
_entity_poly.entity_id
_entity_poly.type
_entity_poly.pdbx_seq_one_letter_code
_entity_poly.pdbx_strand_id
1 'polypeptide(L)'
;MFAYYSSLSLKSISRQKGLSVLIAATLGMGIAACMITYSLINLMSKDPLPNKSDRVYHLQLDNWKLNSAAVLPDLPPEEVTWQDAINIVHAKQAKFQAAHTITWGMVTPSDKNVPPFLGIIRATQGEFFPMFEVPFLYGQGWQNYPLNHVEYVAVLSKATNQRVFGGVNSVGKTLPMLGQLFTVVGVLDEWQPSPKFF
;
A
#
# COMPACT_ATOMS: atom_id res chain seq x y z
N MET A 1 -15.01 -44.94 -34.87
CA MET A 1 -14.03 -45.41 -33.86
C MET A 1 -13.96 -44.48 -32.64
N PHE A 2 -13.63 -43.18 -32.78
CA PHE A 2 -13.55 -42.24 -31.65
C PHE A 2 -14.84 -42.18 -30.79
N ALA A 3 -16.00 -41.95 -31.40
CA ALA A 3 -17.29 -41.91 -30.70
C ALA A 3 -17.62 -43.23 -29.96
N TYR A 4 -17.22 -44.37 -30.54
CA TYR A 4 -17.40 -45.67 -29.92
C TYR A 4 -16.55 -45.81 -28.66
N TYR A 5 -15.25 -45.46 -28.72
CA TYR A 5 -14.37 -45.47 -27.55
C TYR A 5 -14.80 -44.46 -26.48
N SER A 6 -15.27 -43.27 -26.84
CA SER A 6 -15.84 -42.30 -25.87
C SER A 6 -17.06 -42.87 -25.14
N SER A 7 -17.96 -43.56 -25.85
CA SER A 7 -19.14 -44.19 -25.24
C SER A 7 -18.77 -45.33 -24.28
N LEU A 8 -17.71 -46.08 -24.59
CA LEU A 8 -17.20 -47.17 -23.76
C LEU A 8 -16.53 -46.62 -22.49
N SER A 9 -15.74 -45.55 -22.62
CA SER A 9 -15.11 -44.86 -21.49
C SER A 9 -16.12 -44.28 -20.51
N LEU A 10 -17.20 -43.66 -21.01
CA LEU A 10 -18.29 -43.14 -20.15
C LEU A 10 -18.97 -44.25 -19.34
N LYS A 11 -19.23 -45.40 -19.95
CA LYS A 11 -19.76 -46.57 -19.24
C LYS A 11 -18.80 -47.07 -18.17
N SER A 12 -17.49 -47.09 -18.45
CA SER A 12 -16.46 -47.48 -17.48
C SER A 12 -16.42 -46.56 -16.26
N ILE A 13 -16.45 -45.24 -16.47
CA ILE A 13 -16.50 -44.22 -15.40
C ILE A 13 -17.74 -44.40 -14.53
N SER A 14 -18.91 -44.67 -15.13
CA SER A 14 -20.16 -44.87 -14.39
C SER A 14 -20.16 -46.12 -13.49
N ARG A 15 -19.30 -47.11 -13.80
CA ARG A 15 -19.20 -48.39 -13.07
C ARG A 15 -18.29 -48.28 -11.84
N GLN A 16 -17.28 -47.41 -11.86
CA GLN A 16 -16.32 -47.20 -10.77
C GLN A 16 -16.40 -45.79 -10.18
N LYS A 17 -17.60 -45.37 -9.77
CA LYS A 17 -17.91 -43.99 -9.35
C LYS A 17 -16.95 -43.44 -8.28
N GLY A 18 -16.61 -44.22 -7.26
CA GLY A 18 -15.73 -43.77 -6.17
C GLY A 18 -14.30 -43.43 -6.64
N LEU A 19 -13.69 -44.33 -7.42
CA LEU A 19 -12.35 -44.12 -7.99
C LEU A 19 -12.33 -42.96 -8.98
N SER A 20 -13.33 -42.86 -9.85
CA SER A 20 -13.42 -41.74 -10.81
C SER A 20 -13.60 -40.39 -10.12
N VAL A 21 -14.42 -40.32 -9.06
CA VAL A 21 -14.57 -39.09 -8.25
C VAL A 21 -13.26 -38.72 -7.56
N LEU A 22 -12.54 -39.68 -6.98
CA LEU A 22 -11.26 -39.43 -6.33
C LEU A 22 -10.21 -38.88 -7.32
N ILE A 23 -10.09 -39.48 -8.50
CA ILE A 23 -9.16 -39.00 -9.54
C ILE A 23 -9.54 -37.59 -10.00
N ALA A 24 -10.82 -37.34 -10.28
CA ALA A 24 -11.30 -36.03 -10.70
C ALA A 24 -11.09 -34.96 -9.62
N ALA A 25 -11.32 -35.29 -8.35
CA ALA A 25 -11.10 -34.38 -7.23
C ALA A 25 -9.61 -34.04 -7.06
N THR A 26 -8.72 -35.02 -7.13
CA THR A 26 -7.27 -34.81 -7.03
C THR A 26 -6.76 -33.92 -8.16
N LEU A 27 -7.17 -34.20 -9.42
CA LEU A 27 -6.82 -33.37 -10.57
C LEU A 27 -7.41 -31.96 -10.46
N GLY A 28 -8.69 -31.86 -10.08
CA GLY A 28 -9.39 -30.59 -9.90
C GLY A 28 -8.74 -29.71 -8.84
N MET A 29 -8.31 -30.28 -7.72
CA MET A 29 -7.61 -29.56 -6.66
C MET A 29 -6.25 -29.02 -7.14
N GLY A 30 -5.49 -29.82 -7.89
CA GLY A 30 -4.23 -29.37 -8.48
C GLY A 30 -4.41 -28.20 -9.46
N ILE A 31 -5.40 -28.30 -10.35
CA ILE A 31 -5.72 -27.24 -11.31
C ILE A 31 -6.19 -25.97 -10.58
N ALA A 32 -7.05 -26.12 -9.57
CA ALA A 32 -7.55 -25.00 -8.78
C ALA A 32 -6.41 -24.26 -8.07
N ALA A 33 -5.48 -24.98 -7.43
CA ALA A 33 -4.33 -24.39 -6.76
C ALA A 33 -3.45 -23.58 -7.73
N CYS A 34 -3.14 -24.15 -8.91
CA CYS A 34 -2.38 -23.44 -9.94
C CYS A 34 -3.09 -22.18 -10.44
N MET A 35 -4.41 -22.27 -10.68
CA MET A 35 -5.19 -21.14 -11.20
C MET A 35 -5.32 -20.00 -10.18
N ILE A 36 -5.44 -20.33 -8.89
CA ILE A 36 -5.45 -19.34 -7.80
C ILE A 36 -4.10 -18.60 -7.76
N THR A 37 -2.99 -19.33 -7.77
CA THR A 37 -1.64 -18.74 -7.78
C THR A 37 -1.40 -17.87 -9.00
N TYR A 38 -1.79 -18.33 -10.20
CA TYR A 38 -1.69 -17.54 -11.42
C TYR A 38 -2.51 -16.25 -11.34
N SER A 39 -3.75 -16.33 -10.84
CA SER A 39 -4.62 -15.17 -10.68
C SER A 39 -4.04 -14.16 -9.70
N LEU A 40 -3.46 -14.62 -8.59
CA LEU A 40 -2.77 -13.76 -7.62
C LEU A 40 -1.59 -13.05 -8.26
N ILE A 41 -0.72 -13.78 -8.96
CA ILE A 41 0.43 -13.18 -9.66
C ILE A 41 -0.06 -12.14 -10.67
N ASN A 42 -1.05 -12.48 -11.51
CA ASN A 42 -1.59 -11.56 -12.51
C ASN A 42 -2.21 -10.30 -11.89
N LEU A 43 -2.85 -10.40 -10.73
CA LEU A 43 -3.36 -9.24 -10.00
C LEU A 43 -2.23 -8.38 -9.42
N MET A 44 -1.17 -9.00 -8.89
CA MET A 44 -0.01 -8.30 -8.33
C MET A 44 0.95 -7.74 -9.38
N SER A 45 0.92 -8.25 -10.62
CA SER A 45 1.71 -7.74 -11.75
C SER A 45 1.04 -6.59 -12.49
N LYS A 46 -0.15 -6.16 -12.09
CA LYS A 46 -0.78 -4.97 -12.66
C LYS A 46 -0.01 -3.72 -12.23
N ASP A 47 0.19 -2.82 -13.18
CA ASP A 47 0.73 -1.50 -12.92
C ASP A 47 -0.22 -0.72 -11.99
N PRO A 48 0.24 -0.34 -10.77
CA PRO A 48 -0.60 0.40 -9.84
C PRO A 48 -0.79 1.88 -10.22
N LEU A 49 0.01 2.39 -11.17
CA LEU A 49 -0.03 3.77 -11.66
C LEU A 49 0.04 3.80 -13.21
N PRO A 50 -0.95 3.22 -13.93
CA PRO A 50 -0.86 2.99 -15.38
C PRO A 50 -0.65 4.25 -16.24
N ASN A 51 -0.98 5.44 -15.71
CA ASN A 51 -0.80 6.72 -16.42
C ASN A 51 0.51 7.45 -16.05
N LYS A 52 1.29 6.92 -15.10
CA LYS A 52 2.42 7.63 -14.47
C LYS A 52 3.64 6.78 -14.16
N SER A 53 3.53 5.46 -14.18
CA SER A 53 4.60 4.51 -13.83
C SER A 53 5.91 4.80 -14.54
N ASP A 54 5.88 5.16 -15.82
CA ASP A 54 7.07 5.52 -16.61
C ASP A 54 7.84 6.76 -16.12
N ARG A 55 7.24 7.55 -15.21
CA ARG A 55 7.76 8.85 -14.74
C ARG A 55 7.86 8.95 -13.22
N VAL A 56 7.48 7.89 -12.49
CA VAL A 56 7.60 7.81 -11.03
C VAL A 56 8.79 6.92 -10.72
N TYR A 57 9.75 7.45 -9.97
CA TYR A 57 10.99 6.75 -9.66
C TYR A 57 11.11 6.53 -8.16
N HIS A 58 11.44 5.30 -7.79
CA HIS A 58 11.91 4.97 -6.45
C HIS A 58 13.44 5.11 -6.44
N LEU A 59 13.96 5.98 -5.59
CA LEU A 59 15.40 6.25 -5.54
C LEU A 59 16.06 5.33 -4.53
N GLN A 60 17.10 4.63 -4.99
CA GLN A 60 18.00 3.87 -4.14
C GLN A 60 19.41 4.45 -4.29
N LEU A 61 20.09 4.65 -3.17
CA LEU A 61 21.46 5.17 -3.14
C LEU A 61 22.33 4.23 -2.35
N ASP A 62 23.47 3.86 -2.92
CA ASP A 62 24.53 3.20 -2.17
C ASP A 62 25.27 4.24 -1.33
N ASN A 63 24.74 4.49 -0.13
CA ASN A 63 25.38 5.34 0.86
C ASN A 63 26.05 4.50 1.97
N TRP A 64 26.49 3.28 1.64
CA TRP A 64 27.23 2.45 2.57
C TRP A 64 28.70 2.85 2.64
N LYS A 65 29.33 2.47 3.75
CA LYS A 65 30.78 2.57 3.86
C LYS A 65 31.41 1.62 2.85
N LEU A 66 32.44 2.08 2.15
CA LEU A 66 33.19 1.30 1.17
C LEU A 66 33.56 -0.09 1.76
N ASN A 67 33.17 -1.16 1.07
CA ASN A 67 33.37 -2.56 1.47
C ASN A 67 32.64 -2.99 2.77
N SER A 68 31.54 -2.35 3.15
CA SER A 68 30.76 -2.72 4.34
C SER A 68 29.26 -2.61 4.07
N ALA A 69 28.78 -3.49 3.18
CA ALA A 69 27.36 -3.65 2.92
C ALA A 69 26.63 -4.22 4.13
N ALA A 70 25.48 -3.64 4.48
CA ALA A 70 24.67 -4.09 5.62
C ALA A 70 23.86 -5.35 5.32
N VAL A 71 23.49 -5.57 4.04
CA VAL A 71 22.64 -6.71 3.63
C VAL A 71 23.33 -7.53 2.54
N LEU A 72 23.42 -7.00 1.32
CA LEU A 72 23.99 -7.67 0.15
C LEU A 72 24.86 -6.66 -0.61
N PRO A 73 26.12 -6.99 -0.95
CA PRO A 73 27.02 -6.06 -1.63
C PRO A 73 26.57 -5.68 -3.05
N ASP A 74 25.62 -6.43 -3.63
CA ASP A 74 25.24 -6.28 -5.04
C ASP A 74 24.06 -5.33 -5.28
N LEU A 75 23.34 -4.92 -4.22
CA LEU A 75 22.18 -4.04 -4.33
C LEU A 75 22.22 -2.90 -3.30
N PRO A 76 21.87 -1.66 -3.69
CA PRO A 76 21.74 -0.57 -2.76
C PRO A 76 20.59 -0.83 -1.77
N PRO A 77 20.60 -0.18 -0.59
CA PRO A 77 19.49 -0.16 0.34
C PRO A 77 18.13 0.15 -0.31
N GLU A 78 17.08 -0.45 0.23
CA GLU A 78 15.70 -0.10 -0.14
C GLU A 78 15.33 1.32 0.29
N GLU A 79 15.84 1.78 1.43
CA GLU A 79 15.60 3.14 1.93
C GLU A 79 16.89 3.96 1.89
N VAL A 80 16.78 5.23 1.48
CA VAL A 80 17.87 6.20 1.58
C VAL A 80 17.97 6.78 2.99
N THR A 81 19.12 7.35 3.34
CA THR A 81 19.27 8.02 4.64
C THR A 81 18.36 9.25 4.73
N TRP A 82 18.00 9.64 5.95
CA TRP A 82 17.23 10.87 6.18
C TRP A 82 17.89 12.11 5.52
N GLN A 83 19.21 12.22 5.62
CA GLN A 83 19.95 13.35 5.04
C GLN A 83 19.82 13.38 3.51
N ASP A 84 19.97 12.23 2.85
CA ASP A 84 19.84 12.13 1.40
C ASP A 84 18.40 12.40 0.95
N ALA A 85 17.41 11.82 1.64
CA ALA A 85 15.99 12.03 1.35
C ALA A 85 15.63 13.52 1.36
N ILE A 86 16.08 14.23 2.41
CA ILE A 86 15.85 15.66 2.55
C ILE A 86 16.62 16.44 1.48
N ASN A 87 17.90 16.16 1.25
CA ASN A 87 18.69 16.84 0.22
C ASN A 87 18.07 16.68 -1.18
N ILE A 88 17.58 15.48 -1.52
CA ILE A 88 16.92 15.18 -2.80
C ILE A 88 15.67 16.04 -2.97
N VAL A 89 14.80 16.08 -1.96
CA VAL A 89 13.56 16.88 -2.01
C VAL A 89 13.89 18.36 -2.14
N HIS A 90 14.89 18.83 -1.39
CA HIS A 90 15.31 20.23 -1.40
C HIS A 90 15.95 20.64 -2.72
N ALA A 91 16.63 19.72 -3.41
CA ALA A 91 17.21 19.99 -4.72
C ALA A 91 16.15 20.31 -5.79
N LYS A 92 14.88 19.89 -5.59
CA LYS A 92 13.71 20.22 -6.42
C LYS A 92 13.95 20.07 -7.93
N GLN A 93 14.56 18.96 -8.34
CA GLN A 93 14.93 18.71 -9.75
C GLN A 93 13.79 18.08 -10.57
N ALA A 94 12.73 17.60 -9.92
CA ALA A 94 11.55 17.04 -10.59
C ALA A 94 10.27 17.84 -10.27
N LYS A 95 9.20 17.59 -11.06
CA LYS A 95 7.91 18.29 -10.90
C LYS A 95 7.33 18.11 -9.49
N PHE A 96 7.43 16.90 -8.95
CA PHE A 96 7.06 16.57 -7.58
C PHE A 96 8.19 15.73 -6.98
N GLN A 97 8.58 16.03 -5.75
CA GLN A 97 9.53 15.24 -4.97
C GLN A 97 9.04 15.16 -3.52
N ALA A 98 8.93 13.94 -3.03
CA ALA A 98 8.48 13.69 -1.66
C ALA A 98 9.29 12.55 -1.07
N ALA A 99 9.85 12.79 0.11
CA ALA A 99 10.33 11.73 0.98
C ALA A 99 9.16 11.20 1.80
N HIS A 100 9.08 9.89 1.98
CA HIS A 100 8.10 9.28 2.87
C HIS A 100 8.63 8.04 3.56
N THR A 101 8.05 7.71 4.70
CA THR A 101 8.31 6.48 5.43
C THR A 101 7.05 6.02 6.16
N ILE A 102 6.98 4.73 6.47
CA ILE A 102 5.91 4.15 7.28
C ILE A 102 6.39 4.07 8.72
N THR A 103 5.54 4.52 9.64
CA THR A 103 5.72 4.33 11.07
C THR A 103 4.39 3.90 11.69
N TRP A 104 4.41 3.58 12.98
CA TRP A 104 3.22 3.24 13.74
C TRP A 104 3.17 4.07 15.01
N GLY A 105 1.97 4.41 15.45
CA GLY A 105 1.77 5.26 16.61
C GLY A 105 0.44 5.03 17.28
N MET A 106 0.41 5.22 18.59
CA MET A 106 -0.85 5.19 19.33
C MET A 106 -1.67 6.43 18.99
N VAL A 107 -2.86 6.21 18.46
CA VAL A 107 -3.88 7.23 18.24
C VAL A 107 -4.82 7.19 19.44
N THR A 108 -5.03 8.35 20.06
CA THR A 108 -5.83 8.49 21.28
C THR A 108 -6.99 9.43 20.96
N PRO A 109 -8.14 8.92 20.48
CA PRO A 109 -9.30 9.74 20.19
C PRO A 109 -9.73 10.57 21.39
N SER A 110 -10.15 11.81 21.16
CA SER A 110 -10.67 12.69 22.21
C SER A 110 -12.04 12.23 22.73
N ASP A 111 -12.80 11.50 21.90
CA ASP A 111 -14.05 10.85 22.31
C ASP A 111 -13.74 9.61 23.16
N LYS A 112 -14.23 9.62 24.41
CA LYS A 112 -14.05 8.52 25.36
C LYS A 112 -14.74 7.22 24.95
N ASN A 113 -15.69 7.28 24.01
CA ASN A 113 -16.37 6.10 23.49
C ASN A 113 -15.52 5.33 22.47
N VAL A 114 -14.47 5.96 21.92
CA VAL A 114 -13.58 5.32 20.95
C VAL A 114 -12.28 4.90 21.65
N PRO A 115 -12.02 3.60 21.83
CA PRO A 115 -10.81 3.14 22.50
C PRO A 115 -9.55 3.52 21.68
N PRO A 116 -8.43 3.84 22.35
CA PRO A 116 -7.15 4.07 21.69
C PRO A 116 -6.74 2.87 20.83
N PHE A 117 -6.00 3.14 19.75
CA PHE A 117 -5.57 2.09 18.83
C PHE A 117 -4.22 2.41 18.20
N LEU A 118 -3.54 1.35 17.77
CA LEU A 118 -2.32 1.49 16.98
C LEU A 118 -2.69 1.85 15.54
N GLY A 119 -2.32 3.06 15.12
CA GLY A 119 -2.47 3.53 13.75
C GLY A 119 -1.19 3.30 12.95
N ILE A 120 -1.34 2.90 11.69
CA ILE A 120 -0.26 2.96 10.70
C ILE A 120 -0.23 4.38 10.17
N ILE A 121 0.94 5.02 10.25
CA ILE A 121 1.15 6.42 9.91
C ILE A 121 2.15 6.47 8.77
N ARG A 122 1.85 7.28 7.76
CA ARG A 122 2.82 7.62 6.72
C ARG A 122 3.30 9.03 6.96
N ALA A 123 4.57 9.15 7.36
CA ALA A 123 5.23 10.43 7.39
C ALA A 123 5.62 10.79 5.95
N THR A 124 5.21 11.95 5.48
CA THR A 124 5.48 12.38 4.11
C THR A 124 5.53 13.90 4.00
N GLN A 125 5.92 14.38 2.83
CA GLN A 125 5.91 15.78 2.46
C GLN A 125 4.68 16.12 1.61
N GLY A 126 4.37 17.40 1.49
CA GLY A 126 3.17 17.89 0.83
C GLY A 126 3.06 17.50 -0.65
N GLU A 127 4.18 17.43 -1.38
CA GLU A 127 4.18 17.05 -2.80
C GLU A 127 3.80 15.58 -3.06
N PHE A 128 3.72 14.73 -2.02
CA PHE A 128 3.23 13.35 -2.13
C PHE A 128 1.79 13.27 -2.65
N PHE A 129 0.91 14.14 -2.15
CA PHE A 129 -0.51 14.13 -2.50
C PHE A 129 -0.76 14.41 -3.99
N PRO A 130 -0.21 15.49 -4.59
CA PRO A 130 -0.36 15.73 -6.03
C PRO A 130 0.47 14.76 -6.89
N MET A 131 1.60 14.24 -6.40
CA MET A 131 2.40 13.23 -7.10
C MET A 131 1.54 12.01 -7.43
N PHE A 132 0.81 11.49 -6.43
CA PHE A 132 -0.02 10.29 -6.56
C PHE A 132 -1.50 10.55 -6.82
N GLU A 133 -1.90 11.81 -7.05
CA GLU A 133 -3.31 12.18 -7.26
C GLU A 133 -4.23 11.60 -6.17
N VAL A 134 -3.78 11.72 -4.91
CA VAL A 134 -4.49 11.14 -3.78
C VAL A 134 -5.89 11.78 -3.68
N PRO A 135 -6.98 10.99 -3.68
CA PRO A 135 -8.33 11.54 -3.67
C PRO A 135 -8.72 12.02 -2.27
N PHE A 136 -9.26 13.24 -2.18
CA PHE A 136 -9.75 13.83 -0.95
C PHE A 136 -11.28 13.85 -0.92
N LEU A 137 -11.84 13.36 0.18
CA LEU A 137 -13.26 13.51 0.51
C LEU A 137 -13.53 14.89 1.14
N TYR A 138 -12.64 15.34 2.03
CA TYR A 138 -12.70 16.65 2.68
C TYR A 138 -11.32 17.28 2.77
N GLY A 139 -11.25 18.60 2.65
CA GLY A 139 -9.99 19.35 2.80
C GLY A 139 -8.96 19.02 1.72
N GLN A 140 -7.68 19.16 2.07
CA GLN A 140 -6.56 18.95 1.16
C GLN A 140 -5.28 18.58 1.91
N GLY A 141 -4.24 18.18 1.18
CA GLY A 141 -2.90 18.00 1.73
C GLY A 141 -2.23 19.32 2.11
N TRP A 142 -1.05 19.23 2.73
CA TRP A 142 -0.21 20.40 3.04
C TRP A 142 0.79 20.68 1.91
N GLN A 143 1.47 21.83 1.98
CA GLN A 143 2.61 22.15 1.12
C GLN A 143 3.92 21.71 1.80
N ASN A 144 5.01 21.58 1.04
CA ASN A 144 6.32 21.27 1.64
C ASN A 144 6.74 22.42 2.56
N TYR A 145 6.95 22.09 3.84
CA TYR A 145 7.42 23.06 4.83
C TYR A 145 8.92 23.31 4.68
N PRO A 146 9.41 24.53 5.03
CA PRO A 146 10.85 24.78 5.19
C PRO A 146 11.48 23.84 6.23
N LEU A 147 12.78 23.54 6.10
CA LEU A 147 13.52 22.60 6.97
C LEU A 147 13.33 22.84 8.48
N ASN A 148 13.18 24.10 8.87
CA ASN A 148 13.11 24.51 10.28
C ASN A 148 11.69 24.78 10.76
N HIS A 149 10.67 24.42 9.97
CA HIS A 149 9.27 24.65 10.30
C HIS A 149 8.57 23.32 10.52
N VAL A 150 7.98 23.16 11.70
CA VAL A 150 7.26 21.95 12.09
C VAL A 150 5.81 22.31 12.37
N GLU A 151 4.90 21.69 11.62
CA GLU A 151 3.47 21.73 11.93
C GLU A 151 2.96 20.33 12.20
N TYR A 152 2.23 20.17 13.30
CA TYR A 152 1.55 18.92 13.62
C TYR A 152 0.22 18.86 12.88
N VAL A 153 0.29 18.48 11.60
CA VAL A 153 -0.89 18.27 10.75
C VAL A 153 -1.01 16.83 10.30
N ALA A 154 -2.24 16.37 10.08
CA ALA A 154 -2.53 15.03 9.62
C ALA A 154 -3.61 15.01 8.56
N VAL A 155 -3.48 14.07 7.62
CA VAL A 155 -4.54 13.69 6.69
C VAL A 155 -5.00 12.28 7.08
N LEU A 156 -6.32 12.09 7.25
CA LEU A 156 -6.89 10.83 7.71
C LEU A 156 -7.39 9.99 6.54
N SER A 157 -7.27 8.67 6.63
CA SER A 157 -8.03 7.79 5.75
C SER A 157 -9.52 7.86 6.07
N LYS A 158 -10.38 7.54 5.09
CA LYS A 158 -11.84 7.42 5.27
C LYS A 158 -12.19 6.53 6.47
N ALA A 159 -11.52 5.39 6.62
CA ALA A 159 -11.74 4.45 7.72
C ALA A 159 -11.34 5.03 9.09
N THR A 160 -10.20 5.71 9.18
CA THR A 160 -9.77 6.36 10.42
C THR A 160 -10.70 7.51 10.79
N ASN A 161 -11.12 8.31 9.82
CA ASN A 161 -12.10 9.38 10.04
C ASN A 161 -13.46 8.85 10.52
N GLN A 162 -13.92 7.74 9.94
CA GLN A 162 -15.13 7.05 10.39
C GLN A 162 -15.01 6.58 11.84
N ARG A 163 -13.87 5.97 12.20
CA ARG A 163 -13.63 5.43 13.53
C ARG A 163 -13.53 6.52 14.60
N VAL A 164 -12.84 7.62 14.31
CA VAL A 164 -12.51 8.65 15.31
C VAL A 164 -13.58 9.75 15.39
N PHE A 165 -14.17 10.13 14.26
CA PHE A 165 -15.07 11.27 14.15
C PHE A 165 -16.45 10.93 13.56
N GLY A 166 -16.75 9.64 13.35
CA GLY A 166 -18.05 9.21 12.83
C GLY A 166 -18.28 9.51 11.34
N GLY A 167 -17.23 9.86 10.59
CA GLY A 167 -17.29 10.06 9.14
C GLY A 167 -17.65 11.48 8.69
N VAL A 168 -17.90 12.39 9.63
CA VAL A 168 -18.17 13.81 9.32
C VAL A 168 -16.93 14.52 8.78
N ASN A 169 -17.11 15.75 8.28
CA ASN A 169 -15.98 16.62 7.98
C ASN A 169 -15.21 16.92 9.27
N SER A 170 -13.98 16.41 9.34
CA SER A 170 -13.10 16.53 10.51
C SER A 170 -11.97 17.53 10.31
N VAL A 171 -11.96 18.27 9.20
CA VAL A 171 -10.97 19.31 8.95
C VAL A 171 -11.04 20.37 10.06
N GLY A 172 -9.88 20.74 10.61
CA GLY A 172 -9.73 21.65 11.75
C GLY A 172 -9.86 20.98 13.13
N LYS A 173 -10.28 19.70 13.21
CA LYS A 173 -10.31 18.97 14.48
C LYS A 173 -8.92 18.49 14.87
N THR A 174 -8.70 18.34 16.17
CA THR A 174 -7.44 17.82 16.71
C THR A 174 -7.52 16.32 16.98
N LEU A 175 -6.45 15.61 16.64
CA LEU A 175 -6.25 14.20 16.91
C LEU A 175 -4.99 13.99 17.76
N PRO A 176 -5.14 13.60 19.04
CA PRO A 176 -3.99 13.23 19.87
C PRO A 176 -3.34 11.94 19.35
N MET A 177 -2.05 12.01 19.03
CA MET A 177 -1.28 10.88 18.50
C MET A 177 0.20 11.10 18.81
N LEU A 178 0.94 10.03 19.14
CA LEU A 178 2.39 10.10 19.41
C LEU A 178 2.77 11.14 20.49
N GLY A 179 1.90 11.37 21.47
CA GLY A 179 2.12 12.36 22.54
C GLY A 179 1.99 13.82 22.10
N GLN A 180 1.53 14.09 20.88
CA GLN A 180 1.30 15.43 20.33
C GLN A 180 -0.14 15.58 19.84
N LEU A 181 -0.57 16.83 19.62
CA LEU A 181 -1.89 17.15 19.07
C LEU A 181 -1.74 17.49 17.58
N PHE A 182 -2.26 16.63 16.71
CA PHE A 182 -2.26 16.86 15.27
C PHE A 182 -3.57 17.51 14.82
N THR A 183 -3.49 18.55 13.99
CA THR A 183 -4.67 19.16 13.36
C THR A 183 -4.98 18.44 12.07
N VAL A 184 -6.22 17.97 11.91
CA VAL A 184 -6.67 17.32 10.69
C VAL A 184 -6.85 18.38 9.59
N VAL A 185 -6.10 18.27 8.50
CA VAL A 185 -6.18 19.21 7.36
C VAL A 185 -6.92 18.62 6.16
N GLY A 186 -7.07 17.29 6.13
CA GLY A 186 -7.81 16.60 5.08
C GLY A 186 -8.25 15.19 5.49
N VAL A 187 -9.22 14.68 4.75
CA VAL A 187 -9.71 13.30 4.84
C VAL A 187 -9.71 12.72 3.43
N LEU A 188 -9.03 11.60 3.25
CA LEU A 188 -8.97 10.88 1.98
C LEU A 188 -10.29 10.17 1.70
N ASP A 189 -10.61 10.03 0.42
CA ASP A 189 -11.62 9.06 -0.01
C ASP A 189 -11.02 7.64 -0.07
N GLU A 190 -11.67 6.71 -0.76
CA GLU A 190 -11.16 5.36 -0.99
C GLU A 190 -9.86 5.37 -1.77
N TRP A 191 -8.76 5.25 -1.03
CA TRP A 191 -7.41 5.20 -1.58
C TRP A 191 -6.66 4.01 -0.99
N GLN A 192 -6.75 2.87 -1.68
CA GLN A 192 -6.07 1.62 -1.35
C GLN A 192 -5.47 0.99 -2.62
N PRO A 193 -4.42 1.61 -3.19
CA PRO A 193 -3.78 1.06 -4.38
C PRO A 193 -3.19 -0.32 -4.07
N SER A 194 -3.50 -1.25 -4.97
CA SER A 194 -3.04 -2.63 -4.94
C SER A 194 -2.54 -3.00 -6.35
N PRO A 195 -1.27 -3.38 -6.53
CA PRO A 195 -0.23 -3.55 -5.50
C PRO A 195 0.21 -2.23 -4.84
N LYS A 196 0.75 -2.32 -3.62
CA LYS A 196 1.36 -1.16 -2.94
C LYS A 196 2.69 -0.83 -3.61
N PHE A 197 2.91 0.45 -3.91
CA PHE A 197 4.12 0.94 -4.58
C PHE A 197 4.88 2.02 -3.78
N PHE A 198 4.39 2.34 -2.58
CA PHE A 198 4.92 3.38 -1.69
C PHE A 198 4.94 2.89 -0.25
#